data_AF-A0A8T5GD93-F1
#
_entry.id   AF-A0A8T5GD93-F1
#
_cell.length_a   1.000
_cell.length_b   1.000
_cell.length_c   1.000
_cell.angle_alpha   90.00
_cell.angle_beta   90.00
_cell.angle_gamma   90.00
#
_symmetry.space_group_name_H-M   'P 1'
#
loop_
_entity.id
_entity.type
_entity.pdbx_description
1 polymer ?
#
loop_
_entity_poly.entity_id
_entity_poly.type
_entity_poly.pdbx_seq_one_letter_code
_entity_poly.pdbx_strand_id
1 'polypeptide(L)'
;MVMDTVQVRLSHGLIESMDDLVDTGIYSSRSDVVRDAVRRLVLDKLVGIIPNTGDSVKEMREIKKKLSKEIKSFKDIKEINKLID
;
A
#
# COMPACT_ATOMS: atom_id res chain seq x y z
N MET A 1 -18.38 8.85 -7.93
CA MET A 1 -17.07 8.21 -8.17
C MET A 1 -17.17 7.44 -9.47
N VAL A 2 -16.30 7.69 -10.44
CA VAL A 2 -16.25 6.88 -11.67
C VAL A 2 -15.53 5.58 -11.33
N MET A 3 -16.12 4.44 -11.64
CA MET A 3 -15.52 3.12 -11.45
C MET A 3 -15.23 2.50 -12.82
N ASP A 4 -13.99 2.06 -13.01
CA ASP A 4 -13.57 1.33 -14.20
C ASP A 4 -13.65 -0.18 -13.96
N THR A 5 -14.07 -0.93 -14.97
CA THR A 5 -14.19 -2.40 -14.90
C THR A 5 -12.97 -3.07 -15.52
N VAL A 6 -12.41 -4.06 -14.82
CA VAL A 6 -11.29 -4.88 -15.31
C VAL A 6 -11.67 -6.34 -15.21
N GLN A 7 -11.34 -7.13 -16.23
CA GLN A 7 -11.47 -8.59 -16.20
C GLN A 7 -10.15 -9.22 -15.78
N VAL A 8 -10.19 -10.10 -14.78
CA VAL A 8 -9.02 -10.80 -14.24
C VAL A 8 -9.29 -12.30 -14.15
N ARG A 9 -8.23 -13.11 -14.28
CA ARG A 9 -8.28 -14.55 -14.06
C ARG A 9 -7.70 -14.87 -12.69
N LEU A 10 -8.44 -15.64 -11.90
CA LEU A 10 -8.06 -16.09 -10.57
C LEU A 10 -8.17 -17.61 -10.50
N SER A 11 -7.38 -18.24 -9.64
CA SER A 11 -7.51 -19.67 -9.36
C SER A 11 -8.83 -19.94 -8.64
N HIS A 12 -9.37 -21.15 -8.80
CA HIS A 12 -10.66 -21.52 -8.23
C HIS A 12 -10.71 -21.33 -6.71
N GLY A 13 -9.67 -21.78 -5.99
CA GLY A 13 -9.61 -21.63 -4.53
C GLY A 13 -9.59 -20.18 -4.04
N LEU A 14 -9.05 -19.24 -4.83
CA LEU A 14 -9.11 -17.81 -4.48
C LEU A 14 -10.52 -17.24 -4.66
N ILE A 15 -11.29 -17.75 -5.62
CA ILE A 15 -12.68 -17.36 -5.80
C ILE A 15 -13.51 -17.86 -4.61
N GLU A 16 -13.32 -19.10 -4.20
CA GLU A 16 -13.99 -19.67 -3.01
C GLU A 16 -13.66 -18.87 -1.74
N SER A 17 -12.38 -18.59 -1.49
CA SER A 17 -11.97 -17.78 -0.34
C SER A 17 -12.55 -16.36 -0.38
N MET A 18 -12.76 -15.80 -1.56
CA MET A 18 -13.38 -14.49 -1.73
C MET A 18 -14.89 -14.54 -1.45
N ASP A 19 -15.55 -15.66 -1.79
CA ASP A 19 -16.96 -15.90 -1.48
C ASP A 19 -17.18 -16.03 0.02
N ASP A 20 -16.34 -16.79 0.73
CA ASP A 20 -16.41 -16.91 2.19
C ASP A 20 -16.34 -15.53 2.89
N LEU A 21 -15.53 -14.61 2.37
CA LEU A 21 -15.40 -13.25 2.90
C LEU A 21 -16.63 -12.37 2.65
N VAL A 22 -17.41 -12.67 1.61
CA VAL A 22 -18.68 -11.99 1.32
C VAL A 22 -19.79 -12.62 2.18
N ASP A 23 -19.82 -13.94 2.29
CA ASP A 23 -20.84 -14.69 3.04
C ASP A 23 -20.76 -14.43 4.55
N THR A 24 -19.56 -14.18 5.08
CA THR A 24 -19.35 -13.73 6.47
C THR A 24 -19.84 -12.31 6.73
N GLY A 25 -20.26 -11.56 5.70
CA GLY A 25 -20.78 -10.20 5.80
C GLY A 25 -19.72 -9.12 6.03
N ILE A 26 -18.43 -9.49 5.98
CA ILE A 26 -17.32 -8.53 6.11
C ILE A 26 -17.28 -7.58 4.91
N TYR A 27 -17.57 -8.11 3.72
CA TYR A 27 -17.64 -7.34 2.48
C TYR A 27 -19.03 -7.47 1.84
N SER A 28 -19.51 -6.38 1.25
CA SER A 28 -20.81 -6.36 0.56
C SER A 28 -20.76 -7.04 -0.81
N SER A 29 -19.58 -7.17 -1.41
CA SER A 29 -19.42 -7.74 -2.75
C SER A 29 -18.00 -8.25 -2.99
N ARG A 30 -17.85 -9.19 -3.95
CA ARG A 30 -16.54 -9.63 -4.46
C ARG A 30 -15.68 -8.44 -4.95
N SER A 31 -16.32 -7.45 -5.57
CA SER A 31 -15.65 -6.25 -6.06
C SER A 31 -15.03 -5.42 -4.93
N ASP A 32 -15.63 -5.38 -3.74
CA ASP A 32 -15.05 -4.68 -2.59
C ASP A 32 -13.86 -5.43 -2.02
N VAL A 33 -13.89 -6.77 -2.01
CA VAL A 33 -12.75 -7.60 -1.59
C VAL A 33 -11.55 -7.33 -2.51
N VAL A 34 -11.75 -7.38 -3.83
CA VAL A 34 -10.68 -7.11 -4.81
C VAL A 34 -10.17 -5.68 -4.67
N ARG A 35 -11.06 -4.71 -4.46
CA ARG A 35 -10.68 -3.32 -4.26
C ARG A 35 -9.79 -3.13 -3.02
N ASP A 36 -10.14 -3.78 -1.91
CA ASP A 36 -9.33 -3.68 -0.68
C ASP A 36 -7.99 -4.41 -0.82
N ALA A 37 -7.98 -5.60 -1.44
CA ALA A 37 -6.75 -6.33 -1.71
C ALA A 37 -5.77 -5.51 -2.58
N VAL A 38 -6.25 -4.91 -3.67
CA VAL A 38 -5.44 -4.04 -4.53
C VAL A 38 -4.97 -2.80 -3.79
N ARG A 39 -5.84 -2.19 -2.97
CA ARG A 39 -5.47 -1.03 -2.15
C ARG A 39 -4.33 -1.36 -1.19
N ARG A 40 -4.42 -2.46 -0.44
CA ARG A 40 -3.37 -2.91 0.48
C ARG A 40 -2.07 -3.18 -0.25
N LEU A 41 -2.12 -3.91 -1.36
CA LEU A 41 -0.94 -4.21 -2.18
C LEU A 41 -0.24 -2.94 -2.68
N VAL A 42 -1.01 -1.94 -3.13
CA VAL A 42 -0.45 -0.66 -3.59
C VAL A 42 0.15 0.11 -2.41
N LEU A 43 -0.55 0.19 -1.27
CA LEU A 43 -0.04 0.86 -0.08
C LEU A 43 1.27 0.23 0.44
N ASP A 44 1.35 -1.10 0.47
CA ASP A 44 2.54 -1.83 0.94
C ASP A 44 3.76 -1.62 0.03
N LYS A 45 3.53 -1.39 -1.27
CA LYS A 45 4.60 -1.15 -2.25
C LYS A 45 5.02 0.31 -2.36
N LEU A 46 4.24 1.24 -1.82
CA LEU A 46 4.57 2.67 -1.86
C LEU A 46 5.68 2.98 -0.86
N VAL A 47 6.85 3.31 -1.39
CA VAL A 47 8.02 3.73 -0.60
C VAL A 47 7.71 5.05 0.09
N GLY A 48 7.90 5.09 1.41
CA GLY A 48 7.72 6.30 2.22
C GLY A 48 6.36 6.43 2.91
N ILE A 49 5.47 5.43 2.79
CA ILE A 49 4.26 5.36 3.61
C ILE A 49 4.59 4.69 4.93
N ILE A 50 4.33 5.39 6.04
CA ILE A 50 4.41 4.83 7.38
C ILE A 50 3.00 4.40 7.78
N PRO A 51 2.77 3.14 8.17
CA PRO A 51 1.46 2.72 8.66
C PRO A 51 1.05 3.59 9.85
N ASN A 52 -0.21 4.00 9.90
CA ASN A 52 -0.73 4.80 11.00
C ASN A 52 -0.96 3.92 12.25
N THR A 53 0.12 3.44 12.86
CA THR A 53 0.18 2.59 14.05
C THR A 53 -0.15 3.33 15.35
N GLY A 54 -0.58 4.59 15.28
CA GLY A 54 -0.90 5.44 16.45
C GLY A 54 0.31 6.17 17.04
N ASP A 55 1.53 5.72 16.76
CA ASP A 55 2.79 6.34 17.20
C ASP A 55 3.62 6.88 16.00
N SER A 56 2.97 7.10 14.85
CA SER A 56 3.59 7.49 13.58
C SER A 56 4.45 8.77 13.65
N VAL A 57 4.18 9.65 14.63
CA VAL A 57 5.00 10.84 14.87
C VAL A 57 6.38 10.47 15.44
N LYS A 58 6.46 9.46 16.33
CA LYS A 58 7.74 8.97 16.85
C LYS A 58 8.54 8.27 15.75
N GLU A 59 7.90 7.40 14.98
CA GLU A 59 8.53 6.69 13.86
C GLU A 59 9.06 7.70 12.82
N MET A 60 8.28 8.71 12.46
CA MET A 60 8.72 9.78 11.54
C MET A 60 9.90 10.58 12.10
N ARG A 61 9.94 10.83 13.41
CA ARG A 61 11.04 11.55 14.07
C ARG A 61 12.33 10.74 14.08
N GLU A 62 12.23 9.42 14.24
CA GLU A 62 13.38 8.51 14.14
C GLU A 62 13.88 8.37 12.72
N ILE A 63 12.97 8.19 11.75
CA ILE A 63 13.29 8.14 10.32
C ILE A 63 13.97 9.45 9.89
N LYS A 64 13.44 10.62 10.25
CA LYS A 64 14.09 11.92 9.99
C LYS A 64 15.47 12.04 10.63
N LYS A 65 15.65 11.55 11.86
CA LYS A 65 16.96 11.54 12.52
C LYS A 65 17.97 10.64 11.80
N LYS A 66 17.55 9.46 11.34
CA LYS A 66 18.40 8.55 10.55
C LYS A 66 18.77 9.18 9.21
N LEU A 67 17.77 9.68 8.47
CA LEU A 67 17.97 10.39 7.21
C LEU A 67 18.88 11.62 7.36
N SER A 68 18.77 12.39 8.43
CA SER A 68 19.65 13.55 8.67
C SER A 68 21.12 13.18 8.96
N LYS A 69 21.37 11.94 9.39
CA LYS A 69 22.72 11.43 9.64
C LYS A 69 23.34 10.82 8.38
N GLU A 70 22.50 10.22 7.54
CA GLU A 70 22.91 9.58 6.28
C GLU A 70 23.04 10.59 5.13
N ILE A 71 22.12 11.56 5.03
CA ILE A 71 22.13 12.60 3.99
C ILE A 71 22.91 13.81 4.52
N LYS A 72 24.15 13.97 4.05
CA LYS A 72 25.03 15.09 4.44
C LYS A 72 24.98 16.25 3.45
N SER A 73 24.42 16.08 2.24
CA SER A 73 24.37 17.12 1.21
C SER A 73 23.15 17.04 0.28
N PHE A 74 22.73 18.19 -0.26
CA PHE A 74 21.66 18.32 -1.27
C PHE A 74 21.93 17.57 -2.58
N LYS A 75 23.17 17.13 -2.84
CA LYS A 75 23.51 16.31 -4.01
C LYS A 75 22.90 14.90 -3.95
N ASP A 76 22.87 14.31 -2.76
CA ASP A 76 22.43 12.92 -2.56
C ASP A 76 20.92 12.77 -2.81
N ILE A 77 20.14 13.81 -2.48
CA ILE A 77 18.69 13.86 -2.69
C ILE A 77 18.35 13.91 -4.20
N LYS A 78 19.17 14.57 -5.01
CA LYS A 78 18.96 14.67 -6.47
C LYS A 78 19.25 13.36 -7.20
N GLU A 79 20.17 12.53 -6.70
CA GLU A 79 20.46 11.22 -7.26
C GLU A 79 19.37 10.20 -6.93
N ILE A 80 18.81 10.24 -5.72
CA ILE A 80 17.68 9.38 -5.32
C ILE A 80 16.45 9.63 -6.19
N ASN A 81 16.13 10.89 -6.48
CA ASN A 81 14.98 11.23 -7.34
C ASN A 81 15.18 10.84 -8.82
N LYS A 82 16.42 10.69 -9.29
CA LYS A 82 16.72 10.22 -10.65
C LYS A 82 16.55 8.72 -10.85
N LEU A 83 16.47 7.94 -9.76
CA LEU A 83 16.26 6.49 -9.81
C LEU A 83 14.77 6.09 -9.86
N ILE A 84 13.87 7.09 -9.83
CA ILE A 84 12.41 6.91 -9.81
C ILE A 84 11.79 7.15 -11.20
N ASP A 85 12.53 7.76 -12.13
CA ASP A 85 12.20 7.87 -13.56
C ASP A 85 12.76 6.67 -14.35
#